data_AF-A0A493TYM1-F1
#
_entry.id   AF-A0A493TYM1-F1
#
_cell.length_a   1.000
_cell.length_b   1.000
_cell.length_c   1.000
_cell.angle_alpha   90.00
_cell.angle_beta   90.00
_cell.angle_gamma   90.00
#
_symmetry.space_group_name_H-M   'P 1'
#
loop_
_entity.id
_entity.type
_entity.pdbx_description
1 polymer ?
#
loop_
_entity_poly.entity_id
_entity_poly.type
_entity_poly.pdbx_seq_one_letter_code
_entity_poly.pdbx_strand_id
1 'polypeptide(L)'
;MCLPQSAERETAEDNPSSKTGHRDRKICPARGPILPGHSLLHHLHTHCLLSLSAPGGVSLTVPQPNINATVAQNILLSVEYYCRGVATVEWKHVSSWGTTRIVEWKSGNYVNISAVYKDRVTIFENGSIELRNVGMRDAGYYLVTVTEEYGTNTYGAIIVNVYEIIYEDIHFVAVLFAFLAAVSAILICFMWLCNKSLHLFQKTTHKLSASTTEEIELETIEC
;
A
#
# COMPACT_ATOMS: atom_id res chain seq x y z
N MET A 1 51.83 -35.92 -23.52
CA MET A 1 51.77 -37.14 -22.69
C MET A 1 50.39 -37.14 -22.04
N CYS A 2 49.36 -37.63 -22.72
CA CYS A 2 48.96 -39.05 -22.90
C CYS A 2 48.49 -39.70 -21.58
N LEU A 3 47.16 -39.70 -21.41
CA LEU A 3 46.36 -40.75 -20.74
C LEU A 3 46.66 -42.12 -21.39
N PRO A 4 46.52 -43.27 -20.68
CA PRO A 4 45.23 -43.94 -20.43
C PRO A 4 45.21 -44.64 -19.02
N GLN A 5 44.24 -45.44 -18.54
CA GLN A 5 43.45 -46.48 -19.20
C GLN A 5 42.33 -47.02 -18.27
N SER A 6 41.13 -47.22 -18.84
CA SER A 6 40.04 -48.02 -18.28
C SER A 6 40.34 -49.53 -18.39
N ALA A 7 39.80 -50.33 -17.47
CA ALA A 7 39.59 -51.75 -17.65
C ALA A 7 38.25 -52.18 -17.02
N GLU A 8 37.32 -52.59 -17.88
CA GLU A 8 36.13 -53.38 -17.56
C GLU A 8 36.50 -54.87 -17.44
N ARG A 9 35.90 -55.58 -16.48
CA ARG A 9 35.33 -56.95 -16.63
C ARG A 9 34.91 -57.51 -15.27
N GLU A 10 33.62 -57.82 -15.12
CA GLU A 10 33.22 -59.13 -14.58
C GLU A 10 31.83 -59.53 -15.13
N THR A 11 31.84 -60.66 -15.83
CA THR A 11 30.73 -61.51 -16.32
C THR A 11 29.95 -62.09 -15.13
N ALA A 12 28.62 -62.02 -15.07
CA ALA A 12 27.60 -62.85 -15.76
C ALA A 12 27.63 -64.35 -15.37
N GLU A 13 26.55 -64.81 -14.72
CA GLU A 13 25.90 -66.15 -14.73
C GLU A 13 25.02 -66.27 -13.45
N ASP A 14 23.87 -66.93 -13.35
CA ASP A 14 22.82 -67.39 -14.26
C ASP A 14 21.58 -67.71 -13.36
N ASN A 15 20.42 -67.79 -14.00
CA ASN A 15 19.00 -67.91 -13.59
C ASN A 15 18.64 -69.30 -12.94
N PRO A 16 17.39 -69.85 -12.93
CA PRO A 16 16.01 -69.38 -12.65
C PRO A 16 15.24 -70.26 -11.61
N SER A 17 14.02 -69.85 -11.21
CA SER A 17 12.79 -70.71 -11.16
C SER A 17 11.61 -69.93 -10.55
N SER A 18 10.69 -69.40 -11.36
CA SER A 18 9.39 -70.01 -11.75
C SER A 18 8.37 -70.19 -10.59
N LYS A 19 7.24 -69.45 -10.64
CA LYS A 19 5.92 -70.01 -10.99
C LYS A 19 4.81 -68.95 -11.10
N THR A 20 3.96 -69.22 -12.08
CA THR A 20 2.76 -68.55 -12.60
C THR A 20 1.52 -68.69 -11.71
N GLY A 21 0.58 -67.74 -11.81
CA GLY A 21 -0.77 -67.82 -11.23
C GLY A 21 -1.69 -66.70 -11.75
N HIS A 22 -2.85 -67.06 -12.29
CA HIS A 22 -3.69 -66.32 -13.23
C HIS A 22 -5.08 -66.03 -12.65
N ARG A 23 -5.76 -64.97 -13.16
CA ARG A 23 -7.20 -64.60 -13.05
C ARG A 23 -7.65 -64.05 -11.68
N ASP A 24 -8.49 -63.01 -11.55
CA ASP A 24 -9.73 -62.69 -12.29
C ASP A 24 -10.05 -61.18 -12.37
N ARG A 25 -10.70 -60.79 -13.48
CA ARG A 25 -11.43 -59.53 -13.65
C ARG A 25 -12.82 -59.63 -13.01
N LYS A 26 -13.29 -58.58 -12.34
CA LYS A 26 -14.72 -58.22 -12.30
C LYS A 26 -14.89 -56.71 -12.44
N ILE A 27 -15.76 -56.35 -13.37
CA ILE A 27 -16.10 -54.99 -13.81
C ILE A 27 -17.63 -54.84 -13.67
N CYS A 28 -18.04 -53.61 -13.34
CA CYS A 28 -19.36 -52.96 -13.48
C CYS A 28 -20.46 -53.19 -12.40
N PRO A 29 -21.43 -52.26 -12.24
CA PRO A 29 -21.77 -51.13 -13.14
C PRO A 29 -21.95 -49.74 -12.50
N ALA A 30 -22.00 -48.74 -13.38
CA ALA A 30 -22.35 -47.34 -13.14
C ALA A 30 -23.85 -47.12 -12.87
N ARG A 31 -24.16 -46.08 -12.09
CA ARG A 31 -25.49 -45.46 -11.99
C ARG A 31 -25.30 -43.96 -11.69
N GLY A 32 -25.61 -43.09 -12.66
CA GLY A 32 -26.00 -41.70 -12.38
C GLY A 32 -27.53 -41.56 -12.52
N PRO A 33 -28.10 -40.34 -12.60
CA PRO A 33 -27.70 -39.04 -12.05
C PRO A 33 -28.85 -38.41 -11.22
N ILE A 34 -28.57 -37.56 -10.22
CA ILE A 34 -29.60 -36.65 -9.65
C ILE A 34 -28.96 -35.32 -9.23
N LEU A 35 -29.20 -34.27 -10.02
CA LEU A 35 -29.27 -32.86 -9.59
C LEU A 35 -30.75 -32.58 -9.26
N PRO A 36 -31.08 -31.80 -8.22
CA PRO A 36 -31.22 -30.36 -8.45
C PRO A 36 -30.84 -29.48 -7.24
N GLY A 37 -30.59 -28.20 -7.49
CA GLY A 37 -30.58 -27.19 -6.44
C GLY A 37 -29.64 -26.03 -6.69
N HIS A 38 -30.00 -25.16 -7.64
CA HIS A 38 -29.52 -23.79 -7.65
C HIS A 38 -29.88 -23.13 -6.30
N SER A 39 -28.88 -22.61 -5.58
CA SER A 39 -29.11 -21.47 -4.69
C SER A 39 -27.81 -20.70 -4.43
N LEU A 40 -27.77 -19.52 -5.06
CA LEU A 40 -27.25 -18.27 -4.53
C LEU A 40 -25.79 -18.20 -4.09
N LEU A 41 -24.97 -17.71 -5.03
CA LEU A 41 -23.69 -17.04 -4.79
C LEU A 41 -23.91 -15.84 -3.86
N HIS A 42 -23.58 -16.00 -2.57
CA HIS A 42 -23.30 -14.87 -1.68
C HIS A 42 -21.83 -14.94 -1.24
N HIS A 43 -21.06 -14.03 -1.84
CA HIS A 43 -19.90 -13.32 -1.30
C HIS A 43 -19.30 -13.86 0.01
N LEU A 44 -18.21 -14.61 -0.07
CA LEU A 44 -17.16 -14.55 0.94
C LEU A 44 -15.85 -14.19 0.25
N HIS A 45 -15.38 -12.96 0.49
CA HIS A 45 -13.96 -12.64 0.36
C HIS A 45 -13.23 -13.37 1.50
N THR A 46 -12.93 -14.65 1.26
CA THR A 46 -12.04 -15.41 2.09
C THR A 46 -10.62 -14.95 1.76
N HIS A 47 -10.12 -13.94 2.49
CA HIS A 47 -8.67 -13.76 2.61
C HIS A 47 -8.13 -14.99 3.33
N CYS A 48 -7.80 -16.00 2.53
CA CYS A 48 -7.14 -17.21 2.96
C CYS A 48 -5.70 -16.85 3.32
N LEU A 49 -5.49 -16.31 4.52
CA LEU A 49 -4.19 -16.35 5.18
C LEU A 49 -3.98 -17.80 5.62
N LEU A 50 -3.42 -18.60 4.72
CA LEU A 50 -2.76 -19.86 5.07
C LEU A 50 -1.50 -19.51 5.89
N SER A 51 -1.68 -19.15 7.16
CA SER A 51 -0.58 -19.24 8.13
C SER A 51 -0.45 -20.71 8.51
N LEU A 52 0.40 -21.43 7.78
CA LEU A 52 0.87 -22.74 8.19
C LEU A 52 1.77 -22.55 9.43
N SER A 53 1.18 -22.33 10.60
CA SER A 53 1.93 -22.33 11.85
C SER A 53 2.21 -23.78 12.22
N ALA A 54 3.45 -24.21 12.01
CA ALA A 54 3.94 -25.44 12.60
C ALA A 54 3.75 -25.37 14.13
N PRO A 55 3.26 -26.43 14.79
CA PRO A 55 3.12 -26.47 16.23
C PRO A 55 4.50 -26.70 16.87
N GLY A 56 5.29 -25.64 16.99
CA GLY A 56 6.60 -25.66 17.66
C GLY A 56 7.63 -24.77 16.98
N GLY A 57 7.49 -23.46 17.11
CA GLY A 57 8.48 -22.49 16.63
C GLY A 57 8.08 -21.06 16.97
N VAL A 58 9.04 -20.13 16.91
CA VAL A 58 8.79 -18.70 17.05
C VAL A 58 7.85 -18.22 15.94
N SER A 59 6.83 -17.43 16.29
CA SER A 59 5.94 -16.78 15.32
C SER A 59 6.14 -15.27 15.34
N LEU A 60 5.87 -14.64 14.20
CA LEU A 60 6.01 -13.20 14.03
C LEU A 60 4.89 -12.70 13.12
N THR A 61 4.22 -11.65 13.57
CA THR A 61 3.16 -10.94 12.86
C THR A 61 3.64 -9.52 12.57
N VAL A 62 3.43 -9.07 11.33
CA VAL A 62 3.70 -7.69 10.90
C VAL A 62 2.37 -7.07 10.48
N PRO A 63 1.67 -6.35 11.37
CA PRO A 63 0.34 -5.82 11.08
C PRO A 63 0.33 -4.81 9.94
N GLN A 64 1.40 -4.00 9.84
CA GLN A 64 1.51 -2.94 8.85
C GLN A 64 2.84 -3.04 8.08
N PRO A 65 2.86 -3.75 6.93
CA PRO A 65 4.08 -3.94 6.15
C PRO A 65 4.47 -2.72 5.30
N ASN A 66 3.63 -1.68 5.23
CA ASN A 66 3.89 -0.46 4.48
C ASN A 66 3.52 0.78 5.30
N ILE A 67 4.49 1.67 5.49
CA ILE A 67 4.34 2.90 6.26
C ILE A 67 4.72 4.07 5.35
N ASN A 68 3.83 5.05 5.28
CA ASN A 68 4.09 6.34 4.66
C ASN A 68 4.33 7.36 5.77
N ALA A 69 5.46 8.04 5.71
CA ALA A 69 5.90 8.99 6.71
C ALA A 69 6.28 10.32 6.05
N THR A 70 6.26 11.39 6.82
CA THR A 70 6.75 12.70 6.40
C THR A 70 8.02 13.06 7.14
N VAL A 71 8.86 13.90 6.56
CA VAL A 71 10.09 14.34 7.22
C VAL A 71 9.77 14.94 8.61
N ALA A 72 10.61 14.62 9.59
CA ALA A 72 10.49 14.93 11.01
C ALA A 72 9.40 14.18 11.79
N GLN A 73 8.64 13.29 11.14
CA GLN A 73 7.65 12.45 11.83
C GLN A 73 8.31 11.35 12.67
N ASN A 74 7.60 10.87 13.68
CA ASN A 74 7.95 9.64 14.40
C ASN A 74 7.09 8.49 13.86
N ILE A 75 7.69 7.33 13.58
CA ILE A 75 6.98 6.16 13.07
C ILE A 75 7.17 4.96 13.98
N LEU A 76 6.13 4.14 14.09
CA LEU A 76 6.18 2.87 14.79
C LEU A 76 6.29 1.73 13.78
N LEU A 77 7.40 1.01 13.83
CA LEU A 77 7.62 -0.25 13.12
C LEU A 77 7.01 -1.36 13.97
N SER A 78 5.70 -1.57 13.79
CA SER A 78 4.89 -2.45 14.62
C SER A 78 5.04 -3.91 14.19
N VAL A 79 5.39 -4.75 15.14
CA VAL A 79 5.41 -6.21 15.03
C VAL A 79 5.00 -6.83 16.35
N GLU A 80 4.57 -8.08 16.28
CA GLU A 80 4.28 -8.89 17.45
C GLU A 80 4.87 -10.28 17.24
N TYR A 81 5.69 -10.75 18.17
CA TYR A 81 6.23 -12.10 18.13
C TYR A 81 5.76 -12.92 19.33
N TYR A 82 5.73 -14.24 19.14
CA TYR A 82 5.51 -15.20 20.21
C TYR A 82 6.58 -16.27 20.17
N CYS A 83 7.24 -16.50 21.31
CA CYS A 83 8.19 -17.58 21.53
C CYS A 83 7.93 -18.23 22.88
N ARG A 84 8.31 -19.51 23.05
CA ARG A 84 8.21 -20.18 24.35
C ARG A 84 9.40 -19.86 25.24
N GLY A 85 10.59 -19.75 24.65
CA GLY A 85 11.83 -19.42 25.34
C GLY A 85 12.18 -17.93 25.27
N VAL A 86 13.46 -17.61 25.43
CA VAL A 86 13.95 -16.25 25.24
C VAL A 86 14.34 -16.04 23.78
N ALA A 87 13.80 -14.97 23.17
CA ALA A 87 14.15 -14.58 21.81
C ALA A 87 15.15 -13.41 21.77
N THR A 88 15.99 -13.43 20.75
CA THR A 88 16.82 -12.29 20.33
C THR A 88 16.12 -11.62 19.15
N VAL A 89 15.90 -10.32 19.25
CA VAL A 89 15.28 -9.50 18.21
C VAL A 89 16.34 -8.61 17.60
N GLU A 90 16.46 -8.63 16.27
CA GLU A 90 17.36 -7.78 15.51
C GLU A 90 16.57 -7.00 14.45
N TRP A 91 16.83 -5.70 14.35
CA TRP A 91 16.36 -4.86 13.27
C TRP A 91 17.50 -4.38 12.37
N LYS A 92 17.27 -4.42 11.06
CA LYS A 92 18.18 -3.93 10.02
C LYS A 92 17.45 -2.98 9.08
N HIS A 93 18.10 -1.88 8.73
CA HIS A 93 17.67 -0.95 7.69
C HIS A 93 18.43 -1.27 6.41
N VAL A 94 17.70 -1.48 5.31
CA VAL A 94 18.24 -1.73 3.97
C VAL A 94 17.79 -0.60 3.07
N SER A 95 18.76 0.14 2.54
CA SER A 95 18.56 1.28 1.64
C SER A 95 19.50 1.19 0.43
N SER A 96 19.37 2.14 -0.49
CA SER A 96 20.31 2.27 -1.62
C SER A 96 21.76 2.53 -1.18
N TRP A 97 21.97 3.06 0.03
CA TRP A 97 23.30 3.31 0.60
C TRP A 97 23.91 2.09 1.30
N GLY A 98 23.14 1.00 1.46
CA GLY A 98 23.57 -0.24 2.07
C GLY A 98 22.69 -0.71 3.22
N THR A 99 23.18 -1.73 3.91
CA THR A 99 22.50 -2.37 5.05
C THR A 99 23.16 -1.98 6.35
N THR A 100 22.37 -1.44 7.28
CA THR A 100 22.85 -1.05 8.61
C THR A 100 22.00 -1.73 9.68
N ARG A 101 22.63 -2.35 10.67
CA ARG A 101 21.90 -2.83 11.85
C ARG A 101 21.39 -1.63 12.64
N ILE A 102 20.13 -1.64 13.02
CA ILE A 102 19.53 -0.57 13.83
C ILE A 102 19.77 -0.88 15.30
N VAL A 103 19.28 -2.05 15.72
CA VAL A 103 19.32 -2.50 17.10
C VAL A 103 19.25 -4.03 17.16
N GLU A 104 19.85 -4.59 18.19
CA GLU A 104 19.71 -5.99 18.58
C GLU A 104 19.49 -6.05 20.08
N TRP A 105 18.54 -6.85 20.54
CA TRP A 105 18.34 -7.06 21.96
C TRP A 105 17.82 -8.44 22.29
N LYS A 106 18.02 -8.81 23.54
CA LYS A 106 17.42 -9.99 24.17
C LYS A 106 16.71 -9.52 25.43
N SER A 107 15.39 -9.73 25.50
CA SER A 107 14.56 -9.25 26.62
C SER A 107 15.16 -9.67 27.96
N GLY A 108 15.29 -8.71 28.88
CA GLY A 108 15.87 -8.91 30.22
C GLY A 108 17.38 -9.18 30.29
N ASN A 109 18.12 -9.08 29.18
CA ASN A 109 19.55 -9.40 29.15
C ASN A 109 20.40 -8.22 28.64
N TYR A 110 20.30 -7.88 27.36
CA TYR A 110 21.10 -6.81 26.77
C TYR A 110 20.35 -6.09 25.65
N VAL A 111 20.78 -4.86 25.39
CA VAL A 111 20.32 -4.03 24.28
C VAL A 111 21.55 -3.41 23.62
N ASN A 112 21.64 -3.52 22.30
CA ASN A 112 22.77 -3.01 21.51
C ASN A 112 22.24 -2.21 20.31
N ILE A 113 22.18 -0.89 20.48
CA ILE A 113 21.73 0.06 19.46
C ILE A 113 22.95 0.60 18.71
N SER A 114 22.89 0.61 17.38
CA SER A 114 23.95 1.18 16.55
C SER A 114 24.07 2.69 16.75
N ALA A 115 25.29 3.22 16.68
CA ALA A 115 25.59 4.62 16.97
C ALA A 115 24.71 5.63 16.19
N VAL A 116 24.41 5.34 14.92
CA VAL A 116 23.57 6.18 14.05
C VAL A 116 22.12 6.32 14.55
N TYR A 117 21.63 5.34 15.31
CA TYR A 117 20.24 5.24 15.76
C TYR A 117 20.05 5.45 17.27
N LYS A 118 21.13 5.62 18.03
CA LYS A 118 21.13 5.62 19.51
C LYS A 118 20.14 6.59 20.14
N ASP A 119 19.99 7.78 19.57
CA ASP A 119 19.11 8.84 20.10
C ASP A 119 17.76 8.90 19.37
N ARG A 120 17.54 8.02 18.40
CA ARG A 120 16.39 8.05 17.49
C ARG A 120 15.48 6.84 17.63
N VAL A 121 15.94 5.76 18.25
CA VAL A 121 15.19 4.50 18.34
C VAL A 121 14.78 4.19 19.77
N THR A 122 13.49 3.89 19.94
CA THR A 122 12.94 3.30 21.16
C THR A 122 12.51 1.87 20.87
N ILE A 123 12.89 0.93 21.72
CA ILE A 123 12.50 -0.49 21.60
C ILE A 123 11.27 -0.80 22.45
N PHE A 124 10.49 -1.79 22.01
CA PHE A 124 9.35 -2.33 22.75
C PHE A 124 9.51 -3.84 22.93
N GLU A 125 9.01 -4.36 24.06
CA GLU A 125 9.14 -5.78 24.41
C GLU A 125 8.49 -6.74 23.40
N ASN A 126 7.48 -6.28 22.66
CA ASN A 126 6.81 -7.06 21.61
C ASN A 126 7.62 -7.20 20.32
N GLY A 127 8.84 -6.66 20.26
CA GLY A 127 9.70 -6.67 19.07
C GLY A 127 9.60 -5.40 18.23
N SER A 128 8.66 -4.50 18.52
CA SER A 128 8.48 -3.26 17.77
C SER A 128 9.59 -2.25 18.08
N ILE A 129 9.80 -1.31 17.16
CA ILE A 129 10.65 -0.14 17.40
C ILE A 129 9.95 1.14 16.95
N GLU A 130 10.13 2.23 17.68
CA GLU A 130 9.78 3.58 17.24
C GLU A 130 11.04 4.25 16.69
N LEU A 131 10.97 4.73 15.45
CA LEU A 131 12.01 5.56 14.84
C LEU A 131 11.55 7.02 14.83
N ARG A 132 12.34 7.88 15.45
CA ARG A 132 12.04 9.31 15.64
C ARG A 132 12.70 10.18 14.60
N ASN A 133 12.06 11.32 14.31
CA ASN A 133 12.55 12.36 13.43
C ASN A 133 13.02 11.77 12.09
N VAL A 134 12.13 11.05 11.40
CA VAL A 134 12.47 10.38 10.14
C VAL A 134 12.84 11.41 9.07
N GLY A 135 13.85 11.10 8.26
CA GLY A 135 14.25 11.90 7.11
C GLY A 135 14.28 11.07 5.83
N MET A 136 14.55 11.73 4.70
CA MET A 136 14.59 11.08 3.38
C MET A 136 15.55 9.88 3.31
N ARG A 137 16.62 9.90 4.12
CA ARG A 137 17.60 8.81 4.20
C ARG A 137 17.10 7.57 4.92
N ASP A 138 16.03 7.70 5.71
CA ASP A 138 15.45 6.58 6.45
C ASP A 138 14.44 5.79 5.59
N ALA A 139 14.13 6.25 4.37
CA ALA A 139 13.33 5.48 3.43
C ALA A 139 14.03 4.15 3.08
N GLY A 140 13.25 3.08 2.90
CA GLY A 140 13.76 1.76 2.55
C GLY A 140 13.06 0.62 3.28
N TYR A 141 13.73 -0.52 3.33
CA TYR A 141 13.21 -1.73 3.97
C TYR A 141 13.76 -1.87 5.38
N TYR A 142 12.87 -2.20 6.31
CA TYR A 142 13.17 -2.49 7.70
C TYR A 142 12.91 -3.97 7.93
N LEU A 143 13.98 -4.72 8.11
CA LEU A 143 13.94 -6.16 8.30
C LEU A 143 14.06 -6.45 9.79
N VAL A 144 13.12 -7.22 10.32
CA VAL A 144 13.19 -7.77 11.67
C VAL A 144 13.50 -9.25 11.61
N THR A 145 14.40 -9.70 12.46
CA THR A 145 14.68 -11.12 12.67
C THR A 145 14.45 -11.44 14.14
N VAL A 146 13.60 -12.43 14.41
CA VAL A 146 13.38 -12.95 15.77
C VAL A 146 13.96 -14.35 15.81
N THR A 147 14.97 -14.56 16.65
CA THR A 147 15.65 -15.85 16.80
C THR A 147 15.43 -16.38 18.21
N GLU A 148 14.77 -17.52 18.32
CA GLU A 148 14.62 -18.27 19.57
C GLU A 148 15.95 -18.94 19.95
N GLU A 149 16.19 -19.12 21.24
CA GLU A 149 17.41 -19.73 21.79
C GLU A 149 17.76 -21.12 21.22
N TYR A 150 16.76 -21.89 20.77
CA TYR A 150 16.95 -23.22 20.16
C TYR A 150 17.23 -23.18 18.66
N GLY A 151 17.44 -21.99 18.08
CA GLY A 151 17.88 -21.80 16.69
C GLY A 151 16.76 -21.58 15.68
N THR A 152 15.49 -21.65 16.08
CA THR A 152 14.38 -21.27 15.20
C THR A 152 14.39 -19.76 14.98
N ASN A 153 14.37 -19.32 13.72
CA ASN A 153 14.24 -17.92 13.39
C ASN A 153 13.04 -17.65 12.50
N THR A 154 12.51 -16.43 12.61
CA THR A 154 11.46 -15.91 11.75
C THR A 154 11.80 -14.48 11.37
N TYR A 155 11.28 -14.03 10.23
CA TYR A 155 11.65 -12.77 9.61
C TYR A 155 10.40 -11.99 9.23
N GLY A 156 10.49 -10.67 9.37
CA GLY A 156 9.47 -9.72 8.94
C GLY A 156 10.10 -8.57 8.17
N ALA A 157 9.31 -7.92 7.34
CA ALA A 157 9.75 -6.77 6.57
C ALA A 157 8.67 -5.67 6.60
N ILE A 158 9.11 -4.43 6.80
CA ILE A 158 8.28 -3.23 6.68
C ILE A 158 8.95 -2.30 5.67
N ILE A 159 8.17 -1.79 4.73
CA ILE A 159 8.59 -0.77 3.77
C ILE A 159 8.23 0.59 4.34
N VAL A 160 9.21 1.49 4.41
CA VAL A 160 8.99 2.88 4.83
C VAL A 160 9.25 3.80 3.65
N ASN A 161 8.23 4.57 3.30
CA ASN A 161 8.31 5.66 2.34
C ASN A 161 8.31 6.98 3.10
N VAL A 162 9.23 7.89 2.75
CA VAL A 162 9.33 9.22 3.36
C VAL A 162 9.06 10.28 2.30
N TYR A 163 8.18 11.23 2.63
CA TYR A 163 7.79 12.34 1.77
C TYR A 163 8.17 13.68 2.42
N GLU A 164 8.63 14.62 1.62
CA GLU A 164 8.74 16.03 2.05
C GLU A 164 7.38 16.70 1.87
N ILE A 165 6.86 17.32 2.94
CA ILE A 165 5.67 18.15 2.82
C ILE A 165 6.13 19.51 2.31
N ILE A 166 6.00 19.72 1.00
CA ILE A 166 6.26 21.03 0.39
C ILE A 166 5.02 21.90 0.61
N TYR A 167 5.04 22.68 1.68
CA TYR A 167 3.93 23.61 1.98
C TYR A 167 3.82 24.75 0.96
N GLU A 168 4.89 25.05 0.21
CA GLU A 168 4.90 26.13 -0.79
C GLU A 168 3.85 25.92 -1.88
N ASP A 169 3.67 24.68 -2.35
CA ASP A 169 2.74 24.37 -3.44
C ASP A 169 1.28 24.53 -3.00
N ILE A 170 0.96 24.16 -1.76
CA ILE A 170 -0.40 24.30 -1.21
C ILE A 170 -0.74 25.79 -1.02
N HIS A 171 0.21 26.60 -0.55
CA HIS A 171 0.00 28.04 -0.42
C HIS A 171 -0.16 28.69 -1.79
N PHE A 172 0.65 28.31 -2.79
CA PHE A 172 0.52 28.81 -4.16
C PHE A 172 -0.86 28.49 -4.75
N VAL A 173 -1.34 27.25 -4.60
CA VAL A 173 -2.67 26.83 -5.06
C VAL A 173 -3.78 27.62 -4.35
N ALA A 174 -3.67 27.81 -3.03
CA ALA A 174 -4.66 28.57 -2.26
C ALA A 174 -4.72 30.04 -2.70
N VAL A 175 -3.57 30.69 -2.89
CA VAL A 175 -3.49 32.08 -3.36
C VAL A 175 -4.04 32.22 -4.78
N LEU A 176 -3.71 31.28 -5.68
CA LEU A 176 -4.23 31.25 -7.04
C LEU A 176 -5.77 31.13 -7.05
N PHE A 177 -6.33 30.21 -6.24
CA PHE A 177 -7.78 30.05 -6.12
C PHE A 177 -8.46 31.32 -5.60
N ALA A 178 -7.88 31.97 -4.58
CA ALA A 178 -8.37 33.23 -4.05
C ALA A 178 -8.40 34.35 -5.11
N PHE A 179 -7.35 34.43 -5.93
CA PHE A 179 -7.29 35.38 -7.04
C PHE A 179 -8.37 35.10 -8.09
N LEU A 180 -8.54 33.84 -8.50
CA LEU A 180 -9.59 33.44 -9.45
C LEU A 180 -11.00 33.74 -8.93
N ALA A 181 -11.25 33.51 -7.64
CA ALA A 181 -12.52 33.83 -7.00
C ALA A 181 -12.79 35.34 -7.01
N ALA A 182 -11.77 36.16 -6.72
CA ALA A 182 -11.89 37.62 -6.78
C ALA A 182 -12.17 38.11 -8.21
N VAL A 183 -11.43 37.61 -9.21
CA VAL A 183 -11.66 37.95 -10.62
C VAL A 183 -13.07 37.55 -11.06
N SER A 184 -13.52 36.35 -10.70
CA SER A 184 -14.88 35.89 -10.98
C SER A 184 -15.94 36.82 -10.39
N ALA A 185 -15.80 37.21 -9.11
CA ALA A 185 -16.72 38.14 -8.46
C ALA A 185 -16.77 39.50 -9.18
N ILE A 186 -15.61 40.04 -9.58
CA ILE A 186 -15.53 41.30 -10.34
C ILE A 186 -16.26 41.18 -11.67
N LEU A 187 -16.06 40.09 -12.41
CA LEU A 187 -16.72 39.86 -13.70
C LEU A 187 -18.24 39.72 -13.53
N ILE A 188 -18.71 39.02 -12.50
CA ILE A 188 -20.14 38.91 -12.16
C ILE A 188 -20.71 40.30 -11.84
N CYS A 189 -20.02 41.10 -11.03
CA CYS A 189 -20.42 42.47 -10.74
C CYS A 189 -20.48 43.34 -12.00
N PHE A 190 -19.47 43.25 -12.86
CA PHE A 190 -19.42 43.99 -14.13
C PHE A 190 -20.58 43.59 -15.04
N MET A 191 -20.82 42.30 -15.23
CA MET A 191 -21.93 41.79 -16.03
C MET A 191 -23.29 42.25 -15.49
N TRP A 192 -23.46 42.26 -14.16
CA TRP A 192 -24.68 42.77 -13.53
C TRP A 192 -24.87 44.27 -13.77
N LEU A 193 -23.81 45.07 -13.67
CA LEU A 193 -23.84 46.50 -14.00
C LEU A 193 -24.15 46.73 -15.49
N CYS A 194 -23.53 45.98 -16.39
CA CYS A 194 -23.81 46.03 -17.82
C CYS A 194 -25.25 45.65 -18.12
N ASN A 195 -25.78 44.59 -17.50
CA ASN A 195 -27.17 44.19 -17.67
C ASN A 195 -28.13 45.29 -17.19
N LYS A 196 -27.84 45.87 -16.02
CA LYS A 196 -28.64 46.96 -15.46
C LYS A 196 -28.59 48.22 -16.32
N SER A 197 -27.41 48.58 -16.86
CA SER A 197 -27.28 49.71 -17.77
C SER A 197 -28.01 49.47 -19.09
N LEU A 198 -27.90 48.27 -19.66
CA LEU A 198 -28.62 47.90 -20.89
C LEU A 198 -30.13 48.01 -20.70
N HIS A 199 -30.65 47.51 -19.58
CA HIS A 199 -32.07 47.62 -19.24
C HIS A 199 -32.53 49.08 -19.08
N LEU A 200 -31.69 49.94 -18.48
CA LEU A 200 -31.99 51.37 -18.37
C LEU A 200 -31.96 52.07 -19.74
N PHE A 201 -30.97 51.77 -20.59
CA PHE A 201 -30.90 52.31 -21.94
C PHE A 201 -32.11 51.90 -22.78
N GLN A 202 -32.50 50.63 -22.77
CA GLN A 202 -33.70 50.15 -23.46
C GLN A 202 -34.95 50.89 -22.99
N LYS A 203 -35.12 51.06 -21.68
CA LYS A 203 -36.27 51.78 -21.11
C LYS A 203 -36.32 53.24 -21.56
N THR A 204 -35.18 53.92 -21.65
CA THR A 204 -35.09 55.31 -22.13
C THR A 204 -35.39 55.40 -23.62
N THR A 205 -34.86 54.49 -24.44
CA THR A 205 -35.11 54.45 -25.89
C THR A 205 -36.57 54.16 -26.23
N HIS A 206 -37.22 53.23 -25.52
CA HIS A 206 -38.65 52.96 -25.70
C HIS A 206 -39.52 54.15 -25.29
N LYS A 207 -39.16 54.88 -24.22
CA LYS A 207 -39.87 56.10 -23.83
C LYS A 207 -39.75 57.22 -24.86
N LEU A 208 -38.56 57.41 -25.42
CA LEU A 208 -38.32 58.42 -26.46
C LEU A 208 -39.10 58.08 -27.73
N SER A 209 -39.06 56.80 -28.14
CA SER A 209 -39.76 56.34 -29.34
C SER A 209 -41.29 56.43 -29.20
N ALA A 210 -41.86 56.23 -28.01
CA ALA A 210 -43.29 56.40 -27.77
C ALA A 210 -43.71 57.88 -27.76
N SER A 211 -42.92 58.75 -27.10
CA SER A 211 -43.18 60.20 -27.04
C SER A 211 -43.10 60.86 -28.42
N THR A 212 -42.16 60.42 -29.27
CA THR A 212 -42.03 60.92 -30.64
C THR A 212 -43.19 60.46 -31.53
N THR A 213 -43.72 59.25 -31.34
CA THR A 213 -44.91 58.79 -32.09
C THR A 213 -46.17 59.56 -31.70
N GLU A 214 -46.36 59.88 -30.42
CA GLU A 214 -47.49 60.70 -29.97
C GLU A 214 -47.42 62.16 -30.47
N GLU A 215 -46.22 62.75 -30.57
CA GLU A 215 -46.03 64.09 -31.16
C GLU A 215 -46.32 64.12 -32.66
N ILE A 216 -45.93 63.10 -33.42
CA ILE A 216 -46.16 63.02 -34.88
C ILE A 216 -47.65 62.81 -35.20
N GLU A 217 -48.39 62.09 -34.34
CA GLU A 217 -49.84 61.88 -34.51
C GLU A 217 -50.67 63.13 -34.17
N LEU A 218 -50.21 63.99 -33.25
CA LEU A 218 -50.92 65.24 -32.91
C LEU A 218 -50.80 66.31 -34.01
N GLU A 219 -49.63 66.43 -34.66
CA GLU A 219 -49.40 67.40 -35.76
C GLU A 219 -50.17 67.05 -37.05
N THR A 220 -50.52 65.78 -37.26
CA THR A 220 -51.25 65.35 -38.49
C THR A 220 -52.78 65.48 -38.39
N ILE A 221 -53.32 65.79 -37.22
CA ILE A 221 -54.77 65.93 -36.97
C ILE A 221 -55.22 67.42 -36.98
N GLU A 222 -54.28 68.37 -36.92
CA GLU A 222 -54.57 69.82 -36.87
C GLU A 222 -54.54 70.53 -38.24
N CYS A 223 -54.57 69.79 -39.36
CA CYS A 223 -54.69 70.31 -40.74
C CYS A 223 -55.99 69.84 -41.39
#